data_AF-A0A973DDR7-F1
#
_entry.id   AF-A0A973DDR7-F1
#
_cell.length_a   1.000
_cell.length_b   1.000
_cell.length_c   1.000
_cell.angle_alpha   90.00
_cell.angle_beta   90.00
_cell.angle_gamma   90.00
#
_symmetry.space_group_name_H-M   'P 1'
#
loop_
_entity.id
_entity.type
_entity.pdbx_description
1 polymer ?
#
loop_
_entity_poly.entity_id
_entity_poly.type
_entity_poly.pdbx_seq_one_letter_code
_entity_poly.pdbx_strand_id
1 'polypeptide(L)'
;MDSSKTVVEVSQFSSKTLDNLIYATRATKAKVSTSTTKLRIKAFIKFVTFLYDQIHAGFKVPNAVDIRYKDIKDRVKRYLDKLVTTNEVVKDECEQAIPTDIYFRLNEITKPYSPDNPWSQRTRLRNHLIIQIFNETGIRIGALCKLKISNLMTDNSPRVKITRTPNDPSDPRAQPAAQKTKRHSSAISKELMQSLLHYIETDRAKHDASKNHDFVFVADKGVTAGQPISIQGVQYMFEKISESLKFKIHPHLTRHKFQEIFEDAAIKRGLSAKQIEDLRKYACGWSENSKMASVYNEYKIATEAMEVSRQAQNAILGGMEELS
;
A
#
# COMPACT_ATOMS: atom_id res chain seq x y z
N MET A 1 7.56 -34.98 2.44
CA MET A 1 8.90 -35.01 1.81
C MET A 1 8.66 -34.67 0.34
N ASP A 2 8.83 -33.42 -0.05
CA ASP A 2 10.10 -32.91 -0.56
C ASP A 2 10.24 -31.41 -0.24
N SER A 3 11.25 -31.07 0.57
CA SER A 3 11.53 -29.73 1.11
C SER A 3 12.57 -28.97 0.27
N SER A 4 12.81 -29.37 -0.98
CA SER A 4 13.96 -28.90 -1.77
C SER A 4 13.72 -27.66 -2.65
N LYS A 5 12.50 -27.13 -2.80
CA LYS A 5 12.21 -26.11 -3.84
C LYS A 5 12.15 -24.65 -3.39
N THR A 6 12.66 -24.32 -2.20
CA THR A 6 12.87 -22.92 -1.75
C THR A 6 14.31 -22.69 -1.30
N VAL A 7 15.26 -23.38 -1.93
CA VAL A 7 16.69 -23.11 -1.73
C VAL A 7 17.19 -22.49 -3.03
N VAL A 8 17.42 -21.17 -3.02
CA VAL A 8 18.26 -20.55 -4.05
C VAL A 8 19.62 -21.23 -3.93
N GLU A 9 20.10 -21.88 -4.98
CA GLU A 9 21.38 -22.56 -4.90
C GLU A 9 22.48 -21.55 -4.53
N VAL A 10 23.16 -21.83 -3.42
CA VAL A 10 24.29 -21.03 -2.92
C VAL A 10 25.43 -20.97 -3.95
N SER A 11 25.44 -21.90 -4.92
CA SER A 11 26.37 -21.96 -6.05
C SER A 11 26.38 -20.72 -6.96
N GLN A 12 25.31 -19.90 -6.94
CA GLN A 12 25.21 -18.69 -7.78
C GLN A 12 25.87 -17.45 -7.18
N PHE A 13 26.22 -17.47 -5.90
CA PHE A 13 26.87 -16.33 -5.25
C PHE A 13 28.36 -16.61 -5.09
N SER A 14 29.20 -15.69 -5.56
CA SER A 14 30.62 -15.73 -5.18
C SER A 14 30.74 -15.67 -3.66
N SER A 15 31.75 -16.33 -3.08
CA SER A 15 32.01 -16.31 -1.62
C SER A 15 31.97 -14.89 -1.07
N LYS A 16 32.55 -13.94 -1.81
CA LYS A 16 32.60 -12.52 -1.44
C LYS A 16 31.22 -11.85 -1.44
N THR A 17 30.34 -12.21 -2.37
CA THR A 17 28.96 -11.73 -2.40
C THR A 17 28.17 -12.25 -1.20
N LEU A 18 28.38 -13.51 -0.84
CA LEU A 18 27.75 -14.14 0.32
C LEU A 18 28.24 -13.52 1.63
N ASP A 19 29.55 -13.30 1.76
CA ASP A 19 30.17 -12.66 2.93
C ASP A 19 29.67 -11.23 3.13
N ASN A 20 29.53 -10.47 2.04
CA ASN A 20 28.96 -9.12 2.08
C ASN A 20 27.49 -9.12 2.53
N LEU A 21 26.69 -10.08 2.04
CA LEU A 21 25.29 -10.24 2.45
C LEU A 21 25.17 -10.64 3.93
N ILE A 22 26.02 -11.55 4.41
CA ILE A 22 26.06 -11.99 5.81
C ILE A 22 26.46 -10.81 6.71
N TYR A 23 27.46 -10.03 6.32
CA TYR A 23 27.93 -8.85 7.07
C TYR A 23 26.83 -7.77 7.17
N ALA A 24 26.16 -7.45 6.06
CA ALA A 24 25.04 -6.50 6.02
C ALA A 24 23.86 -6.95 6.91
N THR A 25 23.58 -8.26 6.94
CA THR A 25 22.44 -8.82 7.70
C THR A 25 22.70 -8.88 9.21
N ARG A 26 23.97 -9.04 9.64
CA ARG A 26 24.34 -9.13 11.06
C ARG A 26 24.15 -7.80 11.81
N ALA A 27 24.29 -6.67 11.14
CA ALA A 27 24.18 -5.33 11.73
C ALA A 27 22.71 -4.88 12.01
N THR A 28 21.73 -5.51 11.35
CA THR A 28 20.34 -5.02 11.26
C THR A 28 19.31 -5.88 12.02
N LYS A 29 19.66 -7.11 12.42
CA LYS A 29 18.70 -8.16 12.83
C LYS A 29 17.88 -7.88 14.11
N ALA A 30 18.25 -6.88 14.92
CA ALA A 30 17.58 -6.56 16.19
C ALA A 30 17.07 -5.11 16.31
N LYS A 31 17.19 -4.30 15.25
CA LYS A 31 16.79 -2.88 15.29
C LYS A 31 15.49 -2.70 14.52
N VAL A 32 14.46 -2.15 15.17
CA VAL A 32 13.28 -1.63 14.45
C VAL A 32 13.71 -0.48 13.54
N SER A 33 13.02 -0.31 12.41
CA SER A 33 13.37 0.75 11.45
C SER A 33 13.47 2.12 12.11
N THR A 34 14.36 2.98 11.62
CA THR A 34 14.52 4.35 12.17
C THR A 34 13.20 5.12 12.16
N SER A 35 12.38 4.93 11.12
CA SER A 35 11.03 5.52 11.05
C SER A 35 10.12 5.04 12.19
N THR A 36 10.15 3.75 12.53
CA THR A 36 9.40 3.18 13.67
C THR A 36 9.93 3.71 14.99
N THR A 37 11.25 3.79 15.16
CA THR A 37 11.89 4.38 16.34
C THR A 37 11.45 5.82 16.55
N LYS A 38 11.49 6.64 15.50
CA LYS A 38 11.01 8.04 15.52
C LYS A 38 9.54 8.13 15.94
N LEU A 39 8.68 7.25 15.41
CA LEU A 39 7.26 7.20 15.79
C LEU A 39 7.06 6.89 17.28
N ARG A 40 7.77 5.88 17.81
CA ARG A 40 7.69 5.49 19.22
C ARG A 40 8.16 6.60 20.16
N ILE A 41 9.27 7.27 19.83
CA ILE A 41 9.78 8.40 20.60
C ILE A 41 8.79 9.58 20.59
N LYS A 42 8.20 9.90 19.42
CA LYS A 42 7.15 10.93 19.34
C LYS A 42 5.93 10.58 20.19
N ALA A 43 5.52 9.31 20.22
CA ALA A 43 4.42 8.84 21.07
C ALA A 43 4.77 8.98 22.56
N PHE A 44 5.99 8.64 22.96
CA PHE A 44 6.48 8.84 24.32
C PHE A 44 6.44 10.32 24.73
N ILE A 45 6.96 11.23 23.90
CA ILE A 45 6.91 12.68 24.18
C ILE A 45 5.46 13.14 24.36
N LYS A 46 4.54 12.68 23.51
CA LYS A 46 3.11 13.01 23.61
C LYS A 46 2.49 12.50 24.90
N PHE A 47 2.83 11.28 25.31
CA PHE A 47 2.31 10.69 26.54
C PHE A 47 2.82 11.44 27.78
N VAL A 48 4.11 11.74 27.84
CA VAL A 48 4.68 12.55 28.94
C VAL A 48 4.07 13.95 28.98
N THR A 49 3.87 14.57 27.81
CA THR A 49 3.19 15.88 27.71
C THR A 49 1.75 15.78 28.22
N PHE A 50 1.00 14.76 27.80
CA PHE A 50 -0.35 14.51 28.28
C PHE A 50 -0.41 14.34 29.80
N LEU A 51 0.48 13.52 30.39
CA LEU A 51 0.52 13.34 31.84
C LEU A 51 0.82 14.65 32.58
N TYR A 52 1.79 15.42 32.09
CA TYR A 52 2.12 16.74 32.65
C TYR A 52 0.90 17.66 32.61
N ASP A 53 0.25 17.77 31.45
CA ASP A 53 -0.92 18.62 31.25
C ASP A 53 -2.10 18.19 32.12
N GLN A 54 -2.37 16.88 32.27
CA GLN A 54 -3.49 16.38 33.07
C GLN A 54 -3.26 16.54 34.58
N ILE A 55 -2.05 16.23 35.07
CA ILE A 55 -1.74 16.28 36.51
C ILE A 55 -1.65 17.73 36.99
N HIS A 56 -1.19 18.63 36.13
CA HIS A 56 -0.92 20.02 36.50
C HIS A 56 -1.93 21.03 35.94
N ALA A 57 -3.00 20.58 35.28
CA ALA A 57 -4.08 21.44 34.81
C ALA A 57 -4.65 22.29 35.96
N GLY A 58 -4.59 23.61 35.81
CA GLY A 58 -5.17 24.55 36.78
C GLY A 58 -4.38 24.78 38.06
N PHE A 59 -3.18 24.18 38.21
CA PHE A 59 -2.31 24.38 39.38
C PHE A 59 -1.02 25.11 39.02
N LYS A 60 -0.48 25.89 39.95
CA LYS A 60 0.86 26.44 39.83
C LYS A 60 1.88 25.31 40.00
N VAL A 61 2.55 24.94 38.91
CA VAL A 61 3.52 23.85 38.91
C VAL A 61 4.76 24.24 39.71
N PRO A 62 5.26 23.38 40.62
CA PRO A 62 6.55 23.61 41.26
C PRO A 62 7.67 23.73 40.23
N ASN A 63 8.52 24.75 40.33
CA ASN A 63 9.60 25.02 39.37
C ASN A 63 10.48 23.78 39.09
N ALA A 64 10.79 22.98 40.12
CA ALA A 64 11.62 21.79 39.95
C ALA A 64 10.97 20.72 39.05
N VAL A 65 9.64 20.65 39.01
CA VAL A 65 8.90 19.70 38.16
C VAL A 65 8.87 20.22 36.72
N ASP A 66 8.57 21.50 36.51
CA ASP A 66 8.55 22.14 35.19
C ASP A 66 9.94 22.08 34.51
N ILE A 67 11.01 22.36 35.25
CA ILE A 67 12.40 22.24 34.75
C ILE A 67 12.69 20.80 34.30
N ARG A 68 12.37 19.79 35.13
CA ARG A 68 12.60 18.38 34.78
C ARG A 68 11.79 17.94 33.56
N TYR A 69 10.55 18.37 33.47
CA TYR A 69 9.69 18.08 32.32
C TYR A 69 10.28 18.66 31.02
N LYS A 70 10.67 19.95 31.03
CA LYS A 70 11.31 20.62 29.89
C LYS A 70 12.60 19.92 29.50
N ASP A 71 13.46 19.61 30.47
CA ASP A 71 14.73 18.91 30.21
C ASP A 71 14.54 17.51 29.61
N ILE A 72 13.61 16.70 30.11
CA ILE A 72 13.29 15.39 29.51
C ILE A 72 12.82 15.58 28.07
N LYS A 73 11.89 16.51 27.83
CA LYS A 73 11.35 16.79 26.50
C LYS A 73 12.45 17.20 25.52
N ASP A 74 13.37 18.05 25.95
CA ASP A 74 14.47 18.56 25.11
C ASP A 74 15.54 17.50 24.87
N ARG A 75 15.92 16.70 25.87
CA ARG A 75 16.83 15.55 25.69
C ARG A 75 16.28 14.56 24.68
N VAL A 76 15.00 14.20 24.80
CA VAL A 76 14.37 13.23 23.91
C VAL A 76 14.17 13.79 22.50
N LYS A 77 13.85 15.09 22.36
CA LYS A 77 13.83 15.77 21.05
C LYS A 77 15.20 15.80 20.40
N ARG A 78 16.25 16.18 21.12
CA ARG A 78 17.62 16.15 20.59
C ARG A 78 18.04 14.76 20.13
N TYR A 79 17.64 13.72 20.88
CA TYR A 79 17.86 12.34 20.45
C TYR A 79 17.07 12.01 19.18
N LEU A 80 15.80 12.41 19.09
CA LEU A 80 14.95 12.22 17.92
C LEU A 80 15.55 12.89 16.66
N ASP A 81 16.08 14.09 16.79
CA ASP A 81 16.65 14.86 15.69
C ASP A 81 17.98 14.27 15.20
N LYS A 82 18.76 13.66 16.09
CA LYS A 82 19.98 12.92 15.75
C LYS A 82 19.73 11.60 15.05
N LEU A 83 18.51 11.05 15.08
CA LEU A 83 18.19 9.82 14.37
C LEU A 83 18.16 10.09 12.86
N VAL A 84 19.24 9.72 12.17
CA VAL A 84 19.28 9.71 10.70
C VAL A 84 18.69 8.40 10.20
N THR A 85 17.83 8.48 9.18
CA THR A 85 17.36 7.28 8.49
C THR A 85 18.57 6.66 7.79
N THR A 86 18.97 5.46 8.19
CA THR A 86 20.03 4.73 7.50
C THR A 86 19.52 4.32 6.13
N ASN A 87 20.12 4.87 5.07
CA ASN A 87 19.88 4.49 3.68
C ASN A 87 20.69 3.23 3.33
N GLU A 88 20.68 2.20 4.18
CA GLU A 88 21.50 0.99 4.03
C GLU A 88 21.02 0.09 2.88
N VAL A 89 19.76 0.25 2.46
CA VAL A 89 19.20 -0.42 1.29
C VAL A 89 18.78 0.67 0.32
N VAL A 90 19.59 0.90 -0.72
CA VAL A 90 19.13 1.59 -1.92
C VAL A 90 18.23 0.59 -2.62
N LYS A 91 16.91 0.77 -2.50
CA LYS A 91 16.01 0.10 -3.44
C LYS A 91 16.43 0.59 -4.82
N ASP A 92 16.68 -0.31 -5.77
CA ASP A 92 16.90 0.11 -7.15
C ASP A 92 15.67 0.92 -7.56
N GLU A 93 15.89 2.22 -7.75
CA GLU A 93 14.83 3.17 -8.06
C GLU A 93 14.19 2.83 -9.41
N CYS A 94 14.87 2.01 -10.22
CA CYS A 94 14.47 1.58 -11.55
C CYS A 94 13.70 0.25 -11.55
N GLU A 95 13.34 -0.28 -10.38
CA GLU A 95 12.45 -1.44 -10.26
C GLU A 95 10.97 -1.04 -10.15
N GLN A 96 10.16 -1.54 -11.09
CA GLN A 96 8.70 -1.43 -11.02
C GLN A 96 8.19 -1.99 -9.70
N ALA A 97 7.14 -1.38 -9.13
CA ALA A 97 6.56 -1.90 -7.90
C ALA A 97 6.00 -3.33 -8.07
N ILE A 98 5.41 -3.60 -9.23
CA ILE A 98 5.09 -4.96 -9.69
C ILE A 98 5.63 -5.09 -11.10
N PRO A 99 6.59 -6.00 -11.34
CA PRO A 99 7.07 -6.31 -12.69
C PRO A 99 5.90 -6.62 -13.63
N THR A 100 6.02 -6.20 -14.88
CA THR A 100 4.92 -6.23 -15.84
C THR A 100 4.42 -7.66 -16.12
N ASP A 101 5.32 -8.62 -16.24
CA ASP A 101 5.02 -10.05 -16.38
C ASP A 101 4.26 -10.60 -15.15
N ILE A 102 4.71 -10.25 -13.94
CA ILE A 102 4.05 -10.64 -12.69
C ILE A 102 2.66 -9.99 -12.58
N TYR A 103 2.51 -8.74 -13.02
CA TYR A 103 1.22 -8.05 -13.03
C TYR A 103 0.21 -8.71 -13.98
N PHE A 104 0.62 -9.08 -15.19
CA PHE A 104 -0.26 -9.83 -16.10
C PHE A 104 -0.59 -11.21 -15.54
N ARG A 105 0.41 -11.92 -15.00
CA ARG A 105 0.19 -13.21 -14.35
C ARG A 105 -0.77 -13.12 -13.17
N LEU A 106 -0.69 -12.06 -12.35
CA LEU A 106 -1.63 -11.77 -11.27
C LEU A 106 -3.06 -11.64 -11.80
N ASN A 107 -3.27 -10.92 -12.90
CA ASN A 107 -4.60 -10.77 -13.48
C ASN A 107 -5.13 -12.09 -14.04
N GLU A 108 -4.29 -12.91 -14.66
CA GLU A 108 -4.67 -14.21 -15.20
C GLU A 108 -5.00 -15.25 -14.11
N ILE A 109 -4.12 -15.42 -13.12
CA ILE A 109 -4.29 -16.42 -12.05
C ILE A 109 -5.48 -16.11 -11.13
N THR A 110 -5.85 -14.83 -11.00
CA THR A 110 -6.96 -14.43 -10.14
C THR A 110 -8.32 -14.59 -10.81
N LYS A 111 -8.39 -14.85 -12.11
CA LYS A 111 -9.67 -15.10 -12.80
C LYS A 111 -10.43 -16.26 -12.13
N PRO A 112 -11.77 -16.19 -11.98
CA PRO A 112 -12.52 -17.21 -11.26
C PRO A 112 -12.39 -18.63 -11.81
N TYR A 113 -12.28 -18.75 -13.13
CA TYR A 113 -12.14 -20.01 -13.86
C TYR A 113 -10.69 -20.49 -13.99
N SER A 114 -9.70 -19.71 -13.55
CA SER A 114 -8.30 -20.10 -13.70
C SER A 114 -8.00 -21.38 -12.89
N PRO A 115 -7.36 -22.39 -13.51
CA PRO A 115 -6.97 -23.62 -12.80
C PRO A 115 -5.92 -23.33 -11.72
N ASP A 116 -5.04 -22.35 -11.96
CA ASP A 116 -3.95 -21.96 -11.08
C ASP A 116 -4.39 -21.07 -9.92
N ASN A 117 -5.67 -20.68 -9.86
CA ASN A 117 -6.19 -19.81 -8.82
C ASN A 117 -6.07 -20.48 -7.43
N PRO A 118 -5.30 -19.89 -6.48
CA PRO A 118 -5.00 -20.54 -5.20
C PRO A 118 -6.15 -20.55 -4.20
N TRP A 119 -7.23 -19.83 -4.49
CA TRP A 119 -8.35 -19.74 -3.59
C TRP A 119 -9.39 -20.82 -3.87
N SER A 120 -10.14 -21.18 -2.83
CA SER A 120 -11.28 -22.09 -2.95
C SER A 120 -12.30 -21.53 -3.93
N GLN A 121 -12.97 -22.41 -4.70
CA GLN A 121 -13.95 -22.01 -5.72
C GLN A 121 -14.95 -20.96 -5.23
N ARG A 122 -15.49 -21.14 -4.00
CA ARG A 122 -16.43 -20.21 -3.34
C ARG A 122 -15.90 -18.79 -3.16
N THR A 123 -14.59 -18.61 -3.03
CA THR A 123 -13.97 -17.30 -2.77
C THR A 123 -13.30 -16.67 -3.98
N ARG A 124 -13.20 -17.39 -5.11
CA ARG A 124 -12.48 -16.93 -6.30
C ARG A 124 -13.09 -15.65 -6.88
N LEU A 125 -14.42 -15.59 -7.03
CA LEU A 125 -15.10 -14.39 -7.54
C LEU A 125 -14.86 -13.17 -6.65
N ARG A 126 -15.15 -13.29 -5.34
CA ARG A 126 -14.92 -12.21 -4.38
C ARG A 126 -13.48 -11.69 -4.43
N ASN A 127 -12.51 -12.60 -4.41
CA ASN A 127 -11.09 -12.25 -4.36
C ASN A 127 -10.62 -11.63 -5.68
N HIS A 128 -11.10 -12.13 -6.82
CA HIS A 128 -10.86 -11.52 -8.13
C HIS A 128 -11.36 -10.07 -8.17
N LEU A 129 -12.60 -9.81 -7.74
CA LEU A 129 -13.20 -8.49 -7.72
C LEU A 129 -12.44 -7.52 -6.79
N ILE A 130 -11.92 -8.02 -5.67
CA ILE A 130 -11.07 -7.23 -4.78
C ILE A 130 -9.79 -6.78 -5.49
N ILE A 131 -9.13 -7.67 -6.24
CA ILE A 131 -7.95 -7.34 -7.04
C ILE A 131 -8.29 -6.32 -8.13
N GLN A 132 -9.41 -6.52 -8.86
CA GLN A 132 -9.83 -5.58 -9.91
C GLN A 132 -10.15 -4.18 -9.34
N ILE A 133 -10.81 -4.10 -8.17
CA ILE A 133 -11.01 -2.80 -7.50
C ILE A 133 -9.68 -2.13 -7.18
N PHE A 134 -8.68 -2.86 -6.68
CA PHE A 134 -7.37 -2.27 -6.44
C PHE A 134 -6.69 -1.80 -7.74
N ASN A 135 -6.81 -2.58 -8.82
CA ASN A 135 -6.19 -2.26 -10.11
C ASN A 135 -6.83 -1.04 -10.77
N GLU A 136 -8.15 -0.86 -10.66
CA GLU A 136 -8.85 0.25 -11.34
C GLU A 136 -8.91 1.54 -10.51
N THR A 137 -8.84 1.44 -9.17
CA THR A 137 -9.06 2.60 -8.30
C THR A 137 -7.85 2.98 -7.45
N GLY A 138 -6.89 2.05 -7.29
CA GLY A 138 -5.73 2.23 -6.42
C GLY A 138 -6.06 2.48 -4.96
N ILE A 139 -7.28 2.22 -4.48
CA ILE A 139 -7.70 2.59 -3.12
C ILE A 139 -6.90 1.84 -2.04
N ARG A 140 -6.92 2.37 -0.82
CA ARG A 140 -6.32 1.69 0.33
C ARG A 140 -7.20 0.53 0.78
N ILE A 141 -6.59 -0.51 1.34
CA ILE A 141 -7.29 -1.66 1.94
C ILE A 141 -8.40 -1.25 2.92
N GLY A 142 -8.18 -0.21 3.72
CA GLY A 142 -9.18 0.31 4.64
C GLY A 142 -10.42 0.88 3.95
N ALA A 143 -10.28 1.48 2.75
CA ALA A 143 -11.45 1.90 1.96
C ALA A 143 -12.17 0.72 1.33
N LEU A 144 -11.43 -0.25 0.78
CA LEU A 144 -12.03 -1.47 0.23
C LEU A 144 -12.90 -2.17 1.29
N CYS A 145 -12.36 -2.39 2.48
CA CYS A 145 -13.05 -3.09 3.57
C CYS A 145 -14.25 -2.30 4.15
N LYS A 146 -14.41 -1.03 3.78
CA LYS A 146 -15.55 -0.18 4.17
C LYS A 146 -16.53 0.06 3.03
N LEU A 147 -16.24 -0.43 1.82
CA LEU A 147 -17.05 -0.13 0.66
C LEU A 147 -18.46 -0.69 0.87
N LYS A 148 -19.46 0.18 0.73
CA LYS A 148 -20.88 -0.17 0.86
C LYS A 148 -21.55 -0.25 -0.49
N ILE A 149 -22.63 -1.02 -0.59
CA ILE A 149 -23.44 -1.17 -1.81
C ILE A 149 -23.95 0.21 -2.25
N SER A 150 -24.36 1.06 -1.31
CA SER A 150 -24.76 2.46 -1.54
C SER A 150 -23.63 3.35 -2.10
N ASN A 151 -22.39 2.89 -2.11
CA ASN A 151 -21.26 3.60 -2.70
C ASN A 151 -21.03 3.25 -4.18
N LEU A 152 -21.71 2.24 -4.71
CA LEU A 152 -21.63 1.84 -6.11
C LEU A 152 -22.60 2.70 -6.93
N MET A 153 -22.05 3.54 -7.81
CA MET A 153 -22.85 4.39 -8.69
C MET A 153 -22.97 3.73 -10.07
N THR A 154 -24.15 3.22 -10.39
CA THR A 154 -24.43 2.37 -11.56
C THR A 154 -24.97 3.14 -12.77
N ASP A 155 -24.82 4.47 -12.79
CA ASP A 155 -25.20 5.29 -13.93
C ASP A 155 -24.25 5.07 -15.15
N ASN A 156 -24.46 5.82 -16.23
CA ASN A 156 -23.68 5.68 -17.47
C ASN A 156 -22.16 5.86 -17.29
N SER A 157 -21.71 6.41 -16.16
CA SER A 157 -20.31 6.55 -15.77
C SER A 157 -20.04 5.85 -14.44
N PRO A 158 -19.87 4.50 -14.46
CA PRO A 158 -19.72 3.71 -13.26
C PRO A 158 -18.55 4.18 -12.40
N ARG A 159 -18.80 4.31 -11.10
CA ARG A 159 -17.81 4.76 -10.12
C ARG A 159 -18.12 4.23 -8.73
N VAL A 160 -17.09 4.17 -7.91
CA VAL A 160 -17.20 3.89 -6.48
C VAL A 160 -16.94 5.16 -5.66
N LYS A 161 -17.83 5.46 -4.72
CA LYS A 161 -17.66 6.54 -3.76
C LYS A 161 -16.79 6.08 -2.60
N ILE A 162 -15.59 6.64 -2.49
CA ILE A 162 -14.69 6.37 -1.38
C ILE A 162 -15.00 7.35 -0.25
N THR A 163 -15.46 6.81 0.87
CA THR A 163 -15.86 7.60 2.03
C THR A 163 -14.73 7.66 3.08
N ARG A 164 -14.72 8.74 3.86
CA ARG A 164 -13.89 8.88 5.06
C ARG A 164 -14.81 8.95 6.27
N THR A 165 -15.36 7.80 6.64
CA THR A 165 -16.28 7.65 7.79
C THR A 165 -15.53 6.99 8.96
N PRO A 166 -14.81 7.74 9.80
CA PRO A 166 -14.23 7.18 11.01
C PRO A 166 -15.35 6.69 11.93
N ASN A 167 -15.14 5.56 12.62
CA ASN A 167 -16.08 5.01 13.61
C ASN A 167 -17.50 4.84 13.06
N ASP A 168 -17.64 4.21 11.89
CA ASP A 168 -18.95 3.95 11.29
C ASP A 168 -19.77 3.04 12.23
N PRO A 169 -20.89 3.52 12.82
CA PRO A 169 -21.64 2.78 13.82
C PRO A 169 -22.33 1.53 13.24
N SER A 170 -22.50 1.46 11.92
CA SER A 170 -23.04 0.29 11.25
C SER A 170 -22.01 -0.81 10.99
N ASP A 171 -20.73 -0.58 11.31
CA ASP A 171 -19.66 -1.57 11.16
C ASP A 171 -19.66 -2.53 12.37
N PRO A 172 -20.10 -3.80 12.21
CA PRO A 172 -20.24 -4.73 13.32
C PRO A 172 -18.89 -5.32 13.76
N ARG A 173 -17.79 -5.01 13.07
CA ARG A 173 -16.47 -5.59 13.39
C ARG A 173 -15.93 -4.99 14.68
N ALA A 174 -15.37 -5.84 15.54
CA ALA A 174 -14.68 -5.39 16.76
C ALA A 174 -13.52 -4.42 16.48
N GLN A 175 -12.91 -4.50 15.29
CA GLN A 175 -11.88 -3.59 14.81
C GLN A 175 -12.31 -3.02 13.44
N PRO A 176 -13.09 -1.93 13.41
CA PRO A 176 -13.58 -1.32 12.18
C PRO A 176 -12.44 -0.91 11.25
N ALA A 177 -12.63 -1.14 9.94
CA ALA A 177 -11.69 -0.62 8.96
C ALA A 177 -11.78 0.92 8.91
N ALA A 178 -10.63 1.56 8.71
CA ALA A 178 -10.53 3.01 8.63
C ALA A 178 -9.84 3.45 7.33
N GLN A 179 -10.44 4.43 6.65
CA GLN A 179 -9.83 5.10 5.51
C GLN A 179 -9.12 6.38 5.97
N LYS A 180 -7.84 6.51 5.63
CA LYS A 180 -7.02 7.66 6.03
C LYS A 180 -7.17 8.86 5.09
N THR A 181 -7.52 8.61 3.83
CA THR A 181 -7.56 9.66 2.79
C THR A 181 -8.88 10.39 2.69
N LYS A 182 -8.85 11.54 1.99
CA LYS A 182 -10.04 12.33 1.68
C LYS A 182 -11.04 11.50 0.88
N ARG A 183 -12.33 11.81 1.06
CA ARG A 183 -13.41 11.28 0.24
C ARG A 183 -13.22 11.69 -1.21
N HIS A 184 -13.53 10.81 -2.15
CA HIS A 184 -13.48 11.06 -3.59
C HIS A 184 -14.29 9.99 -4.32
N SER A 185 -14.51 10.18 -5.62
CA SER A 185 -15.06 9.14 -6.50
C SER A 185 -13.95 8.57 -7.36
N SER A 186 -13.89 7.24 -7.49
CA SER A 186 -13.00 6.55 -8.42
C SER A 186 -13.82 5.88 -9.51
N ALA A 187 -13.49 6.17 -10.77
CA ALA A 187 -14.12 5.50 -11.90
C ALA A 187 -13.78 4.00 -11.88
N ILE A 188 -14.73 3.19 -12.32
CA ILE A 188 -14.51 1.77 -12.60
C ILE A 188 -15.14 1.40 -13.95
N SER A 189 -14.67 0.31 -14.54
CA SER A 189 -15.19 -0.24 -15.78
C SER A 189 -16.64 -0.71 -15.61
N LYS A 190 -17.39 -0.75 -16.71
CA LYS A 190 -18.78 -1.25 -16.71
C LYS A 190 -18.80 -2.73 -16.35
N GLU A 191 -17.80 -3.46 -16.83
CA GLU A 191 -17.57 -4.88 -16.64
C GLU A 191 -17.32 -5.20 -15.16
N LEU A 192 -16.45 -4.40 -14.48
CA LEU A 192 -16.23 -4.55 -13.05
C LEU A 192 -17.50 -4.23 -12.26
N MET A 193 -18.22 -3.17 -12.62
CA MET A 193 -19.48 -2.82 -11.96
C MET A 193 -20.51 -3.96 -12.06
N GLN A 194 -20.73 -4.49 -13.26
CA GLN A 194 -21.63 -5.62 -13.48
C GLN A 194 -21.22 -6.86 -12.66
N SER A 195 -19.92 -7.15 -12.62
CA SER A 195 -19.40 -8.30 -11.87
C SER A 195 -19.54 -8.11 -10.34
N LEU A 196 -19.44 -6.88 -9.84
CA LEU A 196 -19.73 -6.58 -8.43
C LEU A 196 -21.21 -6.80 -8.10
N LEU A 197 -22.12 -6.32 -8.95
CA LEU A 197 -23.56 -6.52 -8.77
C LEU A 197 -23.90 -8.01 -8.80
N HIS A 198 -23.34 -8.76 -9.76
CA HIS A 198 -23.49 -10.21 -9.82
C HIS A 198 -23.02 -10.88 -8.52
N TYR A 199 -21.85 -10.53 -8.00
CA TYR A 199 -21.36 -11.05 -6.72
C TYR A 199 -22.30 -10.73 -5.54
N ILE A 200 -22.87 -9.52 -5.52
CA ILE A 200 -23.81 -9.09 -4.47
C ILE A 200 -25.09 -9.95 -4.51
N GLU A 201 -25.61 -10.22 -5.71
CA GLU A 201 -26.84 -10.97 -5.94
C GLU A 201 -26.67 -12.49 -5.79
N THR A 202 -25.46 -13.02 -5.99
CA THR A 202 -25.19 -14.47 -5.95
C THR A 202 -24.41 -14.89 -4.72
N ASP A 203 -23.09 -14.76 -4.72
CA ASP A 203 -22.22 -15.33 -3.69
C ASP A 203 -22.34 -14.64 -2.33
N ARG A 204 -22.54 -13.32 -2.31
CA ARG A 204 -22.77 -12.56 -1.08
C ARG A 204 -24.12 -12.94 -0.47
N ALA A 205 -25.18 -12.96 -1.28
CA ALA A 205 -26.57 -13.22 -0.85
C ALA A 205 -26.78 -14.61 -0.22
N LYS A 206 -25.90 -15.59 -0.49
CA LYS A 206 -25.91 -16.93 0.15
C LYS A 206 -25.71 -16.87 1.67
N HIS A 207 -25.13 -15.79 2.19
CA HIS A 207 -24.88 -15.64 3.62
C HIS A 207 -25.99 -14.82 4.29
N ASP A 208 -26.77 -15.43 5.19
CA ASP A 208 -27.86 -14.74 5.88
C ASP A 208 -27.40 -13.50 6.65
N ALA A 209 -26.24 -13.57 7.31
CA ALA A 209 -25.68 -12.43 8.03
C ALA A 209 -25.39 -11.21 7.13
N SER A 210 -25.18 -11.42 5.83
CA SER A 210 -24.92 -10.33 4.87
C SER A 210 -26.15 -9.47 4.57
N LYS A 211 -27.36 -9.95 4.92
CA LYS A 211 -28.63 -9.23 4.77
C LYS A 211 -28.79 -8.11 5.82
N ASN A 212 -28.03 -8.17 6.91
CA ASN A 212 -28.12 -7.25 8.03
C ASN A 212 -27.22 -6.00 7.90
N HIS A 213 -26.45 -5.89 6.82
CA HIS A 213 -25.57 -4.75 6.58
C HIS A 213 -25.35 -4.53 5.08
N ASP A 214 -24.86 -3.35 4.69
CA ASP A 214 -24.68 -2.96 3.28
C ASP A 214 -23.22 -2.99 2.80
N PHE A 215 -22.27 -3.56 3.56
CA PHE A 215 -20.90 -3.74 3.08
C PHE A 215 -20.83 -4.68 1.87
N VAL A 216 -20.04 -4.32 0.86
CA VAL A 216 -19.93 -5.06 -0.41
C VAL A 216 -19.32 -6.44 -0.18
N PHE A 217 -18.10 -6.49 0.38
CA PHE A 217 -17.35 -7.74 0.52
C PHE A 217 -17.54 -8.38 1.89
N VAL A 218 -17.86 -9.67 1.90
CA VAL A 218 -18.09 -10.45 3.12
C VAL A 218 -17.10 -11.60 3.29
N ALA A 219 -16.86 -12.00 4.54
CA ALA A 219 -16.15 -13.23 4.85
C ALA A 219 -17.00 -14.45 4.45
N ASP A 220 -16.34 -15.49 3.93
CA ASP A 220 -17.01 -16.66 3.33
C ASP A 220 -17.22 -17.81 4.32
N LYS A 221 -16.41 -17.89 5.37
CA LYS A 221 -16.40 -19.04 6.29
C LYS A 221 -16.08 -18.63 7.72
N GLY A 222 -16.33 -19.57 8.63
CA GLY A 222 -16.07 -19.44 10.06
C GLY A 222 -17.16 -18.65 10.79
N VAL A 223 -16.87 -18.27 12.03
CA VAL A 223 -17.81 -17.52 12.90
C VAL A 223 -18.22 -16.18 12.28
N THR A 224 -17.37 -15.61 11.41
CA THR A 224 -17.63 -14.35 10.71
C THR A 224 -18.26 -14.54 9.33
N ALA A 225 -18.75 -15.72 8.95
CA ALA A 225 -19.37 -15.94 7.66
C ALA A 225 -20.52 -14.93 7.42
N GLY A 226 -20.53 -14.29 6.25
CA GLY A 226 -21.47 -13.24 5.89
C GLY A 226 -21.21 -11.87 6.51
N GLN A 227 -20.31 -11.75 7.50
CA GLN A 227 -19.92 -10.44 8.08
C GLN A 227 -18.95 -9.68 7.15
N PRO A 228 -18.81 -8.34 7.30
CA PRO A 228 -17.93 -7.55 6.44
C PRO A 228 -16.49 -8.06 6.50
N ILE A 229 -15.83 -8.18 5.35
CA ILE A 229 -14.46 -8.71 5.27
C ILE A 229 -13.49 -7.86 6.11
N SER A 230 -12.63 -8.50 6.90
CA SER A 230 -11.61 -7.79 7.70
C SER A 230 -10.38 -7.42 6.87
N ILE A 231 -9.59 -6.47 7.37
CA ILE A 231 -8.27 -6.14 6.79
C ILE A 231 -7.40 -7.40 6.76
N GLN A 232 -7.42 -8.21 7.82
CA GLN A 232 -6.67 -9.45 7.92
C GLN A 232 -7.15 -10.48 6.89
N GLY A 233 -8.45 -10.55 6.61
CA GLY A 233 -9.00 -11.44 5.57
C GLY A 233 -8.48 -11.09 4.18
N VAL A 234 -8.38 -9.80 3.86
CA VAL A 234 -7.78 -9.35 2.60
C VAL A 234 -6.26 -9.58 2.60
N GLN A 235 -5.55 -9.35 3.71
CA GLN A 235 -4.12 -9.64 3.81
C GLN A 235 -3.82 -11.13 3.57
N TYR A 236 -4.57 -12.02 4.20
CA TYR A 236 -4.45 -13.47 3.99
C TYR A 236 -4.72 -13.88 2.54
N MET A 237 -5.69 -13.26 1.87
CA MET A 237 -5.91 -13.45 0.44
C MET A 237 -4.65 -13.10 -0.38
N PHE A 238 -4.00 -11.98 -0.06
CA PHE A 238 -2.75 -11.55 -0.72
C PHE A 238 -1.56 -12.45 -0.40
N GLU A 239 -1.48 -13.02 0.81
CA GLU A 239 -0.46 -14.01 1.15
C GLU A 239 -0.57 -15.24 0.25
N LYS A 240 -1.78 -15.77 0.08
CA LYS A 240 -2.04 -16.94 -0.77
C LYS A 240 -1.71 -16.69 -2.25
N ILE A 241 -2.05 -15.53 -2.80
CA ILE A 241 -1.69 -15.23 -4.19
C ILE A 241 -0.19 -14.96 -4.36
N SER A 242 0.47 -14.42 -3.34
CA SER A 242 1.92 -14.22 -3.35
C SER A 242 2.69 -15.52 -3.42
N GLU A 243 2.24 -16.54 -2.67
CA GLU A 243 2.79 -17.90 -2.71
C GLU A 243 2.72 -18.47 -4.14
N SER A 244 1.56 -18.39 -4.80
CA SER A 244 1.38 -18.90 -6.17
C SER A 244 2.17 -18.12 -7.23
N LEU A 245 2.29 -16.81 -7.04
CA LEU A 245 3.07 -15.96 -7.94
C LEU A 245 4.57 -16.11 -7.74
N LYS A 246 5.00 -16.67 -6.60
CA LYS A 246 6.41 -16.64 -6.13
C LYS A 246 6.96 -15.22 -6.06
N PHE A 247 6.09 -14.25 -5.79
CA PHE A 247 6.42 -12.84 -5.69
C PHE A 247 5.53 -12.21 -4.62
N LYS A 248 6.14 -11.46 -3.70
CA LYS A 248 5.43 -10.89 -2.55
C LYS A 248 4.57 -9.69 -2.99
N ILE A 249 3.26 -9.90 -3.06
CA ILE A 249 2.28 -8.85 -3.35
C ILE A 249 1.48 -8.54 -2.09
N HIS A 250 1.21 -7.25 -1.87
CA HIS A 250 0.29 -6.80 -0.84
C HIS A 250 -0.56 -5.64 -1.37
N PRO A 251 -1.70 -5.30 -0.73
CA PRO A 251 -2.61 -4.26 -1.21
C PRO A 251 -1.97 -2.89 -1.47
N HIS A 252 -0.89 -2.55 -0.77
CA HIS A 252 -0.21 -1.28 -1.05
C HIS A 252 0.56 -1.30 -2.38
N LEU A 253 1.03 -2.46 -2.83
CA LEU A 253 1.84 -2.63 -4.04
C LEU A 253 0.97 -2.47 -5.30
N THR A 254 -0.27 -2.98 -5.26
CA THR A 254 -1.25 -2.74 -6.33
C THR A 254 -1.57 -1.25 -6.49
N ARG A 255 -1.55 -0.47 -5.40
CA ARG A 255 -1.66 0.99 -5.45
C ARG A 255 -0.44 1.67 -6.06
N HIS A 256 0.77 1.13 -5.90
CA HIS A 256 1.92 1.62 -6.65
C HIS A 256 1.73 1.35 -8.14
N LYS A 257 1.36 0.12 -8.50
CA LYS A 257 1.14 -0.27 -9.89
C LYS A 257 0.03 0.54 -10.57
N PHE A 258 -1.08 0.80 -9.87
CA PHE A 258 -2.13 1.70 -10.34
C PHE A 258 -1.60 3.09 -10.69
N GLN A 259 -0.70 3.65 -9.87
CA GLN A 259 -0.15 4.98 -10.12
C GLN A 259 0.80 5.00 -11.31
N GLU A 260 1.63 3.96 -11.50
CA GLU A 260 2.45 3.80 -12.71
C GLU A 260 1.57 3.82 -13.97
N ILE A 261 0.50 3.00 -13.98
CA ILE A 261 -0.43 2.90 -15.12
C ILE A 261 -1.20 4.21 -15.33
N PHE A 262 -1.61 4.87 -14.25
CA PHE A 262 -2.32 6.15 -14.30
C PHE A 262 -1.43 7.26 -14.89
N GLU A 263 -0.16 7.29 -14.51
CA GLU A 263 0.84 8.21 -15.05
C GLU A 263 1.06 8.00 -16.54
N ASP A 264 1.27 6.75 -16.97
CA ASP A 264 1.46 6.41 -18.38
C ASP A 264 0.24 6.84 -19.23
N ALA A 265 -0.97 6.63 -18.71
CA ALA A 265 -2.19 7.08 -19.37
C ALA A 265 -2.32 8.61 -19.44
N ALA A 266 -1.83 9.32 -18.42
CA ALA A 266 -1.87 10.77 -18.35
C ALA A 266 -0.84 11.42 -19.30
N ILE A 267 0.37 10.85 -19.39
CA ILE A 267 1.41 11.27 -20.35
C ILE A 267 0.93 11.06 -21.78
N LYS A 268 0.32 9.90 -22.08
CA LYS A 268 -0.28 9.62 -23.41
C LYS A 268 -1.39 10.61 -23.81
N ARG A 269 -2.05 11.23 -22.82
CA ARG A 269 -3.04 12.30 -23.05
C ARG A 269 -2.42 13.69 -23.24
N GLY A 270 -1.09 13.81 -23.17
CA GLY A 270 -0.38 15.09 -23.31
C GLY A 270 -0.50 16.01 -22.11
N LEU A 271 -0.75 15.46 -20.90
CA LEU A 271 -0.88 16.26 -19.69
C LEU A 271 0.49 16.68 -19.15
N SER A 272 0.59 17.91 -18.68
CA SER A 272 1.81 18.41 -18.01
C SER A 272 2.04 17.73 -16.66
N ALA A 273 3.30 17.67 -16.21
CA ALA A 273 3.66 17.07 -14.91
C ALA A 273 2.82 17.61 -13.73
N LYS A 274 2.54 18.92 -13.72
CA LYS A 274 1.68 19.54 -12.69
C LYS A 274 0.24 19.03 -12.76
N GLN A 275 -0.35 18.94 -13.96
CA GLN A 275 -1.69 18.39 -14.13
C GLN A 275 -1.76 16.91 -13.70
N ILE A 276 -0.74 16.13 -14.03
CA ILE A 276 -0.62 14.72 -13.60
C ILE A 276 -0.59 14.64 -12.08
N GLU A 277 0.19 15.48 -11.42
CA GLU A 277 0.28 15.53 -9.96
C GLU A 277 -1.07 15.87 -9.30
N ASP A 278 -1.78 16.87 -9.81
CA ASP A 278 -3.08 17.31 -9.29
C ASP A 278 -4.15 16.22 -9.47
N LEU A 279 -4.22 15.61 -10.66
CA LEU A 279 -5.12 14.50 -10.93
C LEU A 279 -4.79 13.28 -10.06
N ARG A 280 -3.51 12.98 -9.85
CA ARG A 280 -3.06 11.89 -8.98
C ARG A 280 -3.48 12.15 -7.54
N LYS A 281 -3.28 13.37 -7.01
CA LYS A 281 -3.73 13.74 -5.66
C LYS A 281 -5.22 13.51 -5.48
N TYR A 282 -6.03 13.88 -6.47
CA TYR A 282 -7.47 13.60 -6.46
C TYR A 282 -7.79 12.10 -6.47
N ALA A 283 -7.29 11.35 -7.46
CA ALA A 283 -7.52 9.91 -7.61
C ALA A 283 -7.06 9.12 -6.38
N CYS A 284 -6.01 9.60 -5.71
CA CYS A 284 -5.45 8.98 -4.53
C CYS A 284 -6.09 9.42 -3.20
N GLY A 285 -6.95 10.44 -3.21
CA GLY A 285 -7.55 11.07 -2.03
C GLY A 285 -6.54 11.80 -1.12
N TRP A 286 -5.45 12.31 -1.68
CA TRP A 286 -4.43 13.02 -0.92
C TRP A 286 -4.82 14.48 -0.62
N SER A 287 -4.19 15.07 0.39
CA SER A 287 -4.24 16.52 0.60
C SER A 287 -3.40 17.24 -0.44
N GLU A 288 -3.72 18.50 -0.74
CA GLU A 288 -2.94 19.34 -1.67
C GLU A 288 -1.47 19.44 -1.28
N ASN A 289 -1.20 19.60 0.03
CA ASN A 289 0.16 19.69 0.59
C ASN A 289 0.85 18.33 0.77
N SER A 290 0.32 17.25 0.18
CA SER A 290 0.86 15.91 0.34
C SER A 290 2.14 15.73 -0.47
N LYS A 291 3.26 15.48 0.21
CA LYS A 291 4.51 15.01 -0.42
C LYS A 291 4.45 13.54 -0.87
N MET A 292 3.31 12.86 -0.74
CA MET A 292 3.21 11.47 -1.16
C MET A 292 3.44 11.32 -2.67
N ALA A 293 3.04 12.29 -3.50
CA ALA A 293 3.19 12.20 -4.95
C ALA A 293 4.64 12.04 -5.39
N SER A 294 5.58 12.74 -4.74
CA SER A 294 7.00 12.67 -5.07
C SER A 294 7.58 11.27 -4.82
N VAL A 295 7.17 10.60 -3.74
CA VAL A 295 7.64 9.24 -3.39
C VAL A 295 7.27 8.22 -4.48
N TYR A 296 6.16 8.41 -5.18
CA TYR A 296 5.76 7.51 -6.27
C TYR A 296 6.39 7.89 -7.62
N ASN A 297 6.87 9.11 -7.78
CA ASN A 297 7.53 9.56 -9.01
C ASN A 297 9.01 9.16 -9.08
N GLU A 298 9.60 8.72 -7.96
CA GLU A 298 11.02 8.32 -7.87
C GLU A 298 11.41 7.32 -8.96
N TYR A 299 10.57 6.32 -9.26
CA TYR A 299 10.86 5.34 -10.32
C TYR A 299 10.96 5.95 -11.72
N LYS A 300 10.02 6.82 -12.07
CA LYS A 300 10.00 7.46 -13.39
C LYS A 300 11.14 8.46 -13.51
N ILE A 301 11.37 9.26 -12.47
CA ILE A 301 12.50 10.19 -12.40
C ILE A 301 13.82 9.44 -12.56
N ALA A 302 14.03 8.33 -11.84
CA ALA A 302 15.25 7.54 -11.93
C ALA A 302 15.42 6.93 -13.33
N THR A 303 14.35 6.35 -13.89
CA THR A 303 14.36 5.79 -15.26
C THR A 303 14.72 6.86 -16.30
N GLU A 304 14.12 8.05 -16.21
CA GLU A 304 14.37 9.15 -17.12
C GLU A 304 15.79 9.74 -16.95
N ALA A 305 16.26 9.91 -15.71
CA ALA A 305 17.61 10.38 -15.41
C ALA A 305 18.68 9.43 -15.97
N MET A 306 18.46 8.11 -15.88
CA MET A 306 19.35 7.12 -16.48
C MET A 306 19.33 7.19 -18.00
N GLU A 307 18.16 7.35 -18.61
CA GLU A 307 18.05 7.44 -20.07
C GLU A 307 18.80 8.67 -20.61
N VAL A 308 18.63 9.83 -19.95
CA VAL A 308 19.39 11.05 -20.27
C VAL A 308 20.89 10.82 -20.08
N SER A 309 21.29 10.17 -18.98
CA SER A 309 22.70 9.87 -18.72
C SER A 309 23.30 8.93 -19.78
N ARG A 310 22.55 7.93 -20.23
CA ARG A 310 22.94 6.98 -21.29
C ARG A 310 23.11 7.70 -22.62
N GLN A 311 22.20 8.62 -22.95
CA GLN A 311 22.31 9.43 -24.16
C GLN A 311 23.55 10.32 -24.13
N ALA A 312 23.83 10.97 -22.99
CA ALA A 312 25.05 11.77 -22.82
C ALA A 312 26.32 10.93 -22.97
N GLN A 313 26.36 9.73 -22.38
CA GLN A 313 27.49 8.81 -22.52
C GLN A 313 27.71 8.37 -23.97
N ASN A 314 26.64 7.99 -24.68
CA ASN A 314 26.72 7.59 -26.09
C ASN A 314 27.21 8.74 -26.97
N ALA A 315 26.78 9.98 -26.71
CA ALA A 315 27.25 11.15 -27.45
C ALA A 315 28.75 11.41 -27.23
N ILE A 316 29.24 11.23 -26.00
CA ILE A 316 30.68 11.35 -25.68
C ILE A 316 31.48 10.26 -26.40
N LEU A 317 31.03 9.00 -26.34
CA LEU A 317 31.71 7.88 -26.98
C LEU A 317 31.74 8.03 -28.51
N GLY A 318 30.63 8.43 -29.14
CA GLY A 318 30.58 8.71 -30.57
C GLY A 318 31.52 9.85 -30.98
N GLY A 319 31.59 10.92 -30.20
CA GLY A 319 32.54 12.01 -30.45
C GLY A 319 34.01 11.62 -30.25
N MET A 320 34.29 10.62 -29.40
CA MET A 320 35.64 10.07 -29.25
C MET A 320 36.05 9.17 -30.42
N GLU A 321 35.11 8.40 -30.99
CA GLU A 321 35.33 7.59 -32.20
C GLU A 321 35.57 8.46 -33.45
N GLU A 322 34.94 9.64 -33.55
CA GLU A 322 35.19 10.59 -34.64
C GLU A 322 36.56 11.30 -34.55
N LEU A 323 37.20 11.28 -33.38
CA LEU A 323 38.51 11.88 -33.13
C LEU A 323 39.68 10.89 -33.29
N SER A 324 39.40 9.59 -33.36
CA SER A 324 40.38 8.50 -33.53
C SER A 324 40.52 8.05 -34.98
#